data_AF-A0A1M7D4S5-F1
#
_entry.id   AF-A0A1M7D4S5-F1
#
_cell.length_a   1.000
_cell.length_b   1.000
_cell.length_c   1.000
_cell.angle_alpha   90.00
_cell.angle_beta   90.00
_cell.angle_gamma   90.00
#
_symmetry.space_group_name_H-M   'P 1'
#
loop_
_entity.id
_entity.type
_entity.pdbx_description
1 polymer ?
#
loop_
_entity_poly.entity_id
_entity_poly.type
_entity_poly.pdbx_seq_one_letter_code
_entity_poly.pdbx_strand_id
1 'polypeptide(L)'
;MLIDWFTVIAQIVNFLILVWLLKRFLYQPILRALDAREKRIAAELAAADEKKREAEKERDEFRQKNDEFEQQRSVLLHTASEEAHAERQRLIAAARTDSDDLRAQREEALKREYQDLRAVLSRRIGAEVFAIARKVLADLANTTLEAHIADAFIKRLRALSPEEKVSLASITRLSAQPLPATPAMTAAAAAETAGILIRSAFDLPATQQNAIKAAINEILETRIPVRFEARPDLISGIELIANGHKVTWNIAGYLASLEEEIGKLLKNPAEPESKAEPEAQPEPGPGFPTEPEFGAEPQAEASVKEKNAGKKKPNTPDNPETLDTPNLKPPAHIR
;
A
#
# COMPACT_ATOMS: atom_id res chain seq x y z
N MET A 1 148.58 -30.73 23.54
CA MET A 1 147.20 -30.88 24.06
C MET A 1 146.47 -31.85 23.16
N LEU A 2 146.36 -33.11 23.59
CA LEU A 2 145.65 -34.15 22.84
C LEU A 2 144.17 -34.03 23.21
N ILE A 3 143.36 -33.64 22.23
CA ILE A 3 141.91 -33.74 22.38
C ILE A 3 141.59 -35.23 22.37
N ASP A 4 141.17 -35.77 23.51
CA ASP A 4 140.70 -37.15 23.62
C ASP A 4 139.41 -37.31 22.81
N TRP A 5 139.54 -37.69 21.54
CA TRP A 5 138.43 -37.85 20.60
C TRP A 5 137.32 -38.78 21.12
N PHE A 6 137.70 -39.73 21.99
CA PHE A 6 136.77 -40.58 22.72
C PHE A 6 135.87 -39.80 23.70
N THR A 7 136.43 -38.85 24.46
CA THR A 7 135.65 -37.98 25.36
C THR A 7 134.72 -37.03 24.61
N VAL A 8 135.15 -36.53 23.44
CA VAL A 8 134.32 -35.69 22.56
C VAL A 8 133.15 -36.50 22.00
N ILE A 9 133.39 -37.73 21.52
CA ILE A 9 132.32 -38.62 21.05
C ILE A 9 131.36 -38.97 22.19
N ALA A 10 131.86 -39.30 23.39
CA ALA A 10 131.03 -39.60 24.55
C ALA A 10 130.18 -38.38 24.99
N GLN A 11 130.73 -37.16 24.95
CA GLN A 11 129.97 -35.93 25.21
C GLN A 11 128.91 -35.65 24.14
N ILE A 12 129.22 -35.89 22.86
CA ILE A 12 128.26 -35.77 21.75
C ILE A 12 127.12 -36.77 21.94
N VAL A 13 127.43 -38.02 22.30
CA VAL A 13 126.41 -39.05 22.59
C VAL A 13 125.54 -38.65 23.78
N ASN A 14 126.15 -38.16 24.88
CA ASN A 14 125.40 -37.68 26.04
C ASN A 14 124.49 -36.47 25.70
N PHE A 15 124.99 -35.53 24.89
CA PHE A 15 124.21 -34.41 24.39
C PHE A 15 123.06 -34.87 23.47
N LEU A 16 123.29 -35.83 22.58
CA LEU A 16 122.24 -36.41 21.73
C LEU A 16 121.17 -37.11 22.56
N ILE A 17 121.57 -37.88 23.58
CA ILE A 17 120.63 -38.54 24.50
C ILE A 17 119.79 -37.47 25.23
N LEU A 18 120.41 -36.40 25.71
CA LEU A 18 119.71 -35.29 26.37
C LEU A 18 118.72 -34.60 25.42
N VAL A 19 119.15 -34.24 24.21
CA VAL A 19 118.29 -33.62 23.18
C VAL A 19 117.14 -34.55 22.79
N TRP A 20 117.41 -35.84 22.67
CA TRP A 20 116.37 -36.83 22.39
C TRP A 20 115.35 -36.93 23.53
N LEU A 21 115.81 -36.94 24.79
CA LEU A 21 114.95 -36.94 25.97
C LEU A 21 114.11 -35.65 26.04
N LEU A 22 114.71 -34.49 25.80
CA LEU A 22 114.01 -33.19 25.77
C LEU A 22 112.97 -33.11 24.65
N LYS A 23 113.32 -33.60 23.47
CA LYS A 23 112.41 -33.67 22.31
C LYS A 23 111.20 -34.55 22.62
N ARG A 24 111.42 -35.72 23.23
CA ARG A 24 110.38 -36.70 23.52
C ARG A 24 109.53 -36.32 24.74
N PHE A 25 110.16 -35.82 25.81
CA PHE A 25 109.53 -35.66 27.12
C PHE A 25 109.02 -34.23 27.38
N LEU A 26 109.57 -33.20 26.73
CA LEU A 26 109.17 -31.80 26.99
C LEU A 26 108.56 -31.13 25.74
N TYR A 27 109.25 -31.17 24.60
CA TYR A 27 108.80 -30.48 23.39
C TYR A 27 107.51 -31.08 22.79
N GLN A 28 107.47 -32.39 22.61
CA GLN A 28 106.29 -33.10 22.09
C GLN A 28 105.01 -32.84 22.92
N PRO A 29 105.00 -33.03 24.25
CA PRO A 29 103.79 -32.78 25.04
C PRO A 29 103.41 -31.29 25.11
N ILE A 30 104.35 -30.34 25.13
CA ILE A 30 104.05 -28.90 25.12
C ILE A 30 103.42 -28.48 23.78
N LEU A 31 104.02 -28.88 22.65
CA LEU A 31 103.46 -28.61 21.32
C LEU A 31 102.06 -29.20 21.17
N ARG A 32 101.86 -30.46 21.61
CA ARG A 32 100.53 -31.08 21.61
C ARG A 32 99.52 -30.32 22.48
N ALA A 33 99.94 -29.80 23.63
CA ALA A 33 99.06 -29.01 24.50
C ALA A 33 98.71 -27.65 23.88
N LEU A 34 99.66 -27.02 23.17
CA LEU A 34 99.44 -25.77 22.45
C LEU A 34 98.50 -25.99 21.26
N ASP A 35 98.76 -27.01 20.43
CA ASP A 35 97.88 -27.40 19.31
C ASP A 35 96.47 -27.76 19.80
N ALA A 36 96.35 -28.45 20.94
CA ALA A 36 95.07 -28.80 21.52
C ALA A 36 94.30 -27.56 22.00
N ARG A 37 94.98 -26.55 22.55
CA ARG A 37 94.38 -25.27 22.92
C ARG A 37 93.97 -24.47 21.69
N GLU A 38 94.84 -24.36 20.69
CA GLU A 38 94.55 -23.67 19.43
C GLU A 38 93.33 -24.28 18.74
N LYS A 39 93.28 -25.62 18.64
CA LYS A 39 92.11 -26.33 18.09
C LYS A 39 90.85 -26.13 18.91
N ARG A 40 90.92 -26.09 20.25
CA ARG A 40 89.76 -25.79 21.10
C ARG A 40 89.24 -24.38 20.86
N ILE A 41 90.11 -23.39 20.88
CA ILE A 41 89.73 -21.99 20.66
C ILE A 41 89.15 -21.82 19.25
N ALA A 42 89.79 -22.40 18.23
CA ALA A 42 89.28 -22.37 16.86
C ALA A 42 87.91 -23.05 16.74
N ALA A 43 87.70 -24.18 17.41
CA ALA A 43 86.41 -24.88 17.42
C ALA A 43 85.34 -24.10 18.18
N GLU A 44 85.68 -23.46 19.30
CA GLU A 44 84.76 -22.61 20.07
C GLU A 44 84.37 -21.35 19.27
N LEU A 45 85.33 -20.71 18.60
CA LEU A 45 85.07 -19.55 17.74
C LEU A 45 84.18 -19.94 16.56
N ALA A 46 84.50 -21.05 15.88
CA ALA A 46 83.69 -21.56 14.78
C ALA A 46 82.27 -21.94 15.22
N ALA A 47 82.11 -22.55 16.41
CA ALA A 47 80.80 -22.86 16.97
C ALA A 47 80.01 -21.60 17.35
N ALA A 48 80.68 -20.55 17.85
CA ALA A 48 80.05 -19.28 18.15
C ALA A 48 79.61 -18.55 16.87
N ASP A 49 80.45 -18.54 15.83
CA ASP A 49 80.12 -17.97 14.53
C ASP A 49 78.97 -18.70 13.85
N GLU A 50 78.95 -20.04 13.88
CA GLU A 50 77.83 -20.81 13.32
C GLU A 50 76.54 -20.54 14.09
N LYS A 51 76.56 -20.53 15.43
CA LYS A 51 75.39 -20.17 16.25
C LYS A 51 74.89 -18.76 15.97
N LYS A 52 75.80 -17.80 15.79
CA LYS A 52 75.43 -16.43 15.45
C LYS A 52 74.75 -16.38 14.09
N ARG A 53 75.28 -17.12 13.11
CA ARG A 53 74.72 -17.20 11.75
C ARG A 53 73.36 -17.91 11.72
N GLU A 54 73.18 -18.97 12.50
CA GLU A 54 71.88 -19.64 12.69
C GLU A 54 70.87 -18.70 13.33
N ALA A 55 71.25 -17.99 14.39
CA ALA A 55 70.37 -17.02 15.06
C ALA A 55 69.99 -15.84 14.14
N GLU A 56 70.93 -15.35 13.31
CA GLU A 56 70.65 -14.31 12.30
C GLU A 56 69.66 -14.82 11.24
N LYS A 57 69.84 -16.05 10.75
CA LYS A 57 68.89 -16.67 9.81
C LYS A 57 67.50 -16.84 10.42
N GLU A 58 67.41 -17.40 11.62
CA GLU A 58 66.13 -17.60 12.30
C GLU A 58 65.42 -16.26 12.56
N ARG A 59 66.17 -15.22 12.95
CA ARG A 59 65.64 -13.86 13.09
C ARG A 59 65.09 -13.32 11.77
N ASP A 60 65.81 -13.50 10.67
CA ASP A 60 65.40 -12.99 9.37
C ASP A 60 64.19 -13.76 8.82
N GLU A 61 64.13 -15.09 9.01
CA GLU A 61 62.94 -15.90 8.72
C GLU A 61 61.73 -15.48 9.57
N PHE A 62 61.93 -15.19 10.86
CA PHE A 62 60.85 -14.73 11.73
C PHE A 62 60.34 -13.35 11.31
N ARG A 63 61.24 -12.44 10.92
CA ARG A 63 60.87 -11.13 10.37
C ARG A 63 60.05 -11.28 9.10
N GLN A 64 60.50 -12.11 8.16
CA GLN A 64 59.77 -12.36 6.92
C GLN A 64 58.37 -12.92 7.19
N LYS A 65 58.25 -13.94 8.07
CA LYS A 65 56.95 -14.50 8.45
C LYS A 65 56.04 -13.46 9.11
N ASN A 66 56.60 -12.58 9.94
CA ASN A 66 55.83 -11.55 10.60
C ASN A 66 55.33 -10.49 9.61
N ASP A 67 56.15 -10.11 8.63
CA ASP A 67 55.76 -9.19 7.55
C ASP A 67 54.68 -9.81 6.65
N GLU A 68 54.82 -11.10 6.30
CA GLU A 68 53.78 -11.86 5.58
C GLU A 68 52.48 -11.94 6.37
N PHE A 69 52.55 -12.18 7.68
CA PHE A 69 51.38 -12.23 8.55
C PHE A 69 50.67 -10.87 8.64
N GLU A 70 51.42 -9.76 8.76
CA GLU A 70 50.83 -8.42 8.79
C GLU A 70 50.18 -8.06 7.45
N GLN A 71 50.79 -8.45 6.33
CA GLN A 71 50.18 -8.29 5.00
C GLN A 71 48.87 -9.08 4.88
N GLN A 72 48.88 -10.37 5.25
CA GLN A 72 47.69 -11.21 5.24
C GLN A 72 46.58 -10.65 6.14
N ARG A 73 46.95 -10.19 7.34
CA ARG A 73 46.03 -9.55 8.27
C ARG A 73 45.42 -8.28 7.69
N SER A 74 46.23 -7.42 7.06
CA SER A 74 45.74 -6.20 6.42
C SER A 74 44.78 -6.51 5.28
N VAL A 75 45.08 -7.51 4.45
CA VAL A 75 44.18 -7.95 3.38
C VAL A 75 42.88 -8.49 3.96
N LEU A 76 42.94 -9.36 4.96
CA LEU A 76 41.75 -9.94 5.59
C LEU A 76 40.88 -8.87 6.26
N LEU A 77 41.47 -7.91 6.96
CA LEU A 77 40.74 -6.78 7.54
C LEU A 77 40.11 -5.89 6.47
N HIS A 78 40.82 -5.64 5.36
CA HIS A 78 40.26 -4.87 4.25
C HIS A 78 39.06 -5.58 3.62
N THR A 79 39.21 -6.86 3.27
CA THR A 79 38.12 -7.68 2.70
C THR A 79 36.94 -7.76 3.65
N ALA A 80 37.16 -8.01 4.95
CA ALA A 80 36.10 -8.02 5.94
C ALA A 80 35.39 -6.66 6.06
N SER A 81 36.14 -5.55 5.95
CA SER A 81 35.56 -4.20 5.94
C SER A 81 34.71 -3.96 4.68
N GLU A 82 35.20 -4.37 3.51
CA GLU A 82 34.47 -4.26 2.24
C GLU A 82 33.18 -5.08 2.25
N GLU A 83 33.24 -6.33 2.72
CA GLU A 83 32.07 -7.21 2.90
C GLU A 83 31.07 -6.61 3.88
N ALA A 84 31.53 -6.09 5.02
CA ALA A 84 30.66 -5.42 5.99
C ALA A 84 30.01 -4.16 5.40
N HIS A 85 30.73 -3.38 4.60
CA HIS A 85 30.17 -2.23 3.90
C HIS A 85 29.15 -2.63 2.84
N ALA A 86 29.42 -3.67 2.05
CA ALA A 86 28.50 -4.20 1.05
C ALA A 86 27.21 -4.72 1.69
N GLU A 87 27.33 -5.51 2.77
CA GLU A 87 26.17 -6.03 3.48
C GLU A 87 25.38 -4.91 4.16
N ARG A 88 26.05 -3.92 4.75
CA ARG A 88 25.38 -2.73 5.28
C ARG A 88 24.59 -2.00 4.20
N GLN A 89 25.17 -1.80 3.02
CA GLN A 89 24.47 -1.14 1.91
C GLN A 89 23.27 -1.96 1.45
N ARG A 90 23.41 -3.30 1.37
CA ARG A 90 22.32 -4.22 1.04
C ARG A 90 21.19 -4.14 2.05
N LEU A 91 21.49 -4.16 3.35
CA LEU A 91 20.50 -4.06 4.42
C LEU A 91 19.79 -2.69 4.40
N ILE A 92 20.52 -1.60 4.15
CA ILE A 92 19.90 -0.27 4.00
C ILE A 92 19.00 -0.21 2.77
N ALA A 93 19.41 -0.80 1.65
CA ALA A 93 18.60 -0.85 0.43
C ALA A 93 17.32 -1.68 0.67
N ALA A 94 17.43 -2.86 1.27
CA ALA A 94 16.30 -3.69 1.64
C ALA A 94 15.33 -2.95 2.59
N ALA A 95 15.86 -2.32 3.64
CA ALA A 95 15.03 -1.56 4.58
C ALA A 95 14.30 -0.37 3.92
N ARG A 96 14.91 0.26 2.91
CA ARG A 96 14.24 1.30 2.11
C ARG A 96 13.11 0.73 1.27
N THR A 97 13.36 -0.37 0.55
CA THR A 97 12.33 -1.05 -0.23
C THR A 97 11.17 -1.48 0.65
N ASP A 98 11.43 -2.14 1.78
CA ASP A 98 10.38 -2.55 2.73
C ASP A 98 9.58 -1.36 3.27
N SER A 99 10.26 -0.23 3.53
CA SER A 99 9.60 1.00 3.99
C SER A 99 8.71 1.62 2.91
N ASP A 100 9.15 1.61 1.66
CA ASP A 100 8.40 2.16 0.53
C ASP A 100 7.22 1.26 0.16
N ASP A 101 7.39 -0.06 0.23
CA ASP A 101 6.30 -1.04 0.06
C ASP A 101 5.25 -0.87 1.16
N LEU A 102 5.67 -0.71 2.41
CA LEU A 102 4.75 -0.45 3.52
C LEU A 102 4.00 0.87 3.34
N ARG A 103 4.68 1.93 2.85
CA ARG A 103 4.03 3.21 2.53
C ARG A 103 2.98 3.05 1.43
N ALA A 104 3.32 2.37 0.33
CA ALA A 104 2.39 2.11 -0.76
C ALA A 104 1.15 1.34 -0.27
N GLN A 105 1.36 0.27 0.51
CA GLN A 105 0.26 -0.50 1.12
C GLN A 105 -0.61 0.36 2.04
N ARG A 106 -0.01 1.25 2.84
CA ARG A 106 -0.75 2.17 3.71
C ARG A 106 -1.56 3.19 2.91
N GLU A 107 -1.00 3.74 1.84
CA GLU A 107 -1.72 4.67 0.96
C GLU A 107 -2.90 3.99 0.27
N GLU A 108 -2.72 2.76 -0.21
CA GLU A 108 -3.81 1.97 -0.78
C GLU A 108 -4.90 1.66 0.25
N ALA A 109 -4.52 1.26 1.46
CA ALA A 109 -5.45 1.01 2.55
C ALA A 109 -6.26 2.27 2.89
N LEU A 110 -5.59 3.42 3.03
CA LEU A 110 -6.25 4.70 3.29
C LEU A 110 -7.20 5.12 2.16
N LYS A 111 -6.82 4.90 0.89
CA LYS A 111 -7.70 5.16 -0.25
C LYS A 111 -8.96 4.29 -0.19
N ARG A 112 -8.82 3.00 0.14
CA ARG A 112 -9.96 2.07 0.31
C ARG A 112 -10.85 2.49 1.47
N GLU A 113 -10.27 2.78 2.64
CA GLU A 113 -11.02 3.26 3.81
C GLU A 113 -11.79 4.56 3.51
N TYR A 114 -11.18 5.49 2.77
CA TYR A 114 -11.85 6.73 2.37
C TYR A 114 -13.02 6.48 1.41
N GLN A 115 -12.83 5.58 0.43
CA GLN A 115 -13.89 5.18 -0.50
C GLN A 115 -15.05 4.49 0.23
N ASP A 116 -14.75 3.59 1.15
CA ASP A 116 -15.74 2.88 1.96
C ASP A 116 -16.51 3.85 2.87
N LEU A 117 -15.80 4.75 3.56
CA LEU A 117 -16.41 5.77 4.40
C LEU A 117 -17.33 6.68 3.59
N ARG A 118 -16.89 7.13 2.40
CA ARG A 118 -17.70 7.94 1.50
C ARG A 118 -18.94 7.17 1.05
N ALA A 119 -18.81 5.91 0.67
CA ALA A 119 -19.95 5.09 0.25
C ALA A 119 -20.97 4.90 1.39
N VAL A 120 -20.51 4.62 2.60
CA VAL A 120 -21.37 4.50 3.80
C VAL A 120 -22.06 5.83 4.10
N LEU A 121 -21.32 6.94 4.06
CA LEU A 121 -21.87 8.27 4.35
C LEU A 121 -22.91 8.69 3.31
N SER A 122 -22.62 8.52 2.02
CA SER A 122 -23.57 8.86 0.95
C SER A 122 -24.85 8.04 1.04
N ARG A 123 -24.77 6.75 1.36
CA ARG A 123 -25.96 5.91 1.60
C ARG A 123 -26.79 6.42 2.78
N ARG A 124 -26.13 6.76 3.89
CA ARG A 124 -26.80 7.27 5.09
C ARG A 124 -27.47 8.63 4.85
N ILE A 125 -26.77 9.55 4.20
CA ILE A 125 -27.32 10.85 3.81
C ILE A 125 -28.51 10.66 2.87
N GLY A 126 -28.38 9.81 1.85
CA GLY A 126 -29.48 9.49 0.95
C GLY A 126 -30.72 8.99 1.69
N ALA A 127 -30.55 7.99 2.55
CA ALA A 127 -31.64 7.44 3.37
C ALA A 127 -32.32 8.52 4.25
N GLU A 128 -31.54 9.38 4.89
CA GLU A 128 -32.06 10.46 5.75
C GLU A 128 -32.82 11.51 4.93
N VAL A 129 -32.27 11.93 3.77
CA VAL A 129 -32.93 12.89 2.87
C VAL A 129 -34.25 12.33 2.35
N PHE A 130 -34.28 11.05 1.96
CA PHE A 130 -35.53 10.42 1.52
C PHE A 130 -36.52 10.25 2.67
N ALA A 131 -36.06 9.97 3.90
CA ALA A 131 -36.92 9.92 5.06
C ALA A 131 -37.57 11.28 5.36
N ILE A 132 -36.78 12.36 5.32
CA ILE A 132 -37.26 13.74 5.47
C ILE A 132 -38.23 14.10 4.34
N ALA A 133 -37.88 13.81 3.08
CA ALA A 133 -38.75 14.09 1.93
C ALA A 133 -40.09 13.35 2.05
N ARG A 134 -40.09 12.06 2.42
CA ARG A 134 -41.30 11.28 2.68
C ARG A 134 -42.15 11.92 3.78
N LYS A 135 -41.53 12.34 4.88
CA LYS A 135 -42.22 13.01 5.99
C LYS A 135 -42.84 14.34 5.58
N VAL A 136 -42.08 15.20 4.90
CA VAL A 136 -42.56 16.50 4.40
C VAL A 136 -43.71 16.32 3.41
N LEU A 137 -43.61 15.36 2.48
CA LEU A 137 -44.70 15.09 1.54
C LEU A 137 -45.96 14.53 2.19
N ALA A 138 -45.80 13.75 3.27
CA ALA A 138 -46.94 13.32 4.09
C ALA A 138 -47.57 14.50 4.84
N ASP A 139 -46.74 15.38 5.44
CA ASP A 139 -47.22 16.57 6.17
C ASP A 139 -47.90 17.59 5.23
N LEU A 140 -47.48 17.70 3.97
CA LEU A 140 -48.05 18.63 2.97
C LEU A 140 -49.21 18.03 2.14
N ALA A 141 -49.59 16.76 2.37
CA ALA A 141 -50.71 16.12 1.71
C ALA A 141 -52.04 16.76 2.15
N ASN A 142 -52.45 17.82 1.45
CA ASN A 142 -53.72 18.52 1.64
C ASN A 142 -54.69 18.19 0.50
N THR A 143 -55.98 18.51 0.69
CA THR A 143 -57.07 18.21 -0.27
C THR A 143 -56.83 18.71 -1.69
N THR A 144 -56.03 19.78 -1.85
CA THR A 144 -55.65 20.31 -3.17
C THR A 144 -54.64 19.41 -3.86
N LEU A 145 -53.60 18.93 -3.17
CA LEU A 145 -52.61 18.01 -3.74
C LEU A 145 -53.25 16.65 -4.09
N GLU A 146 -54.13 16.16 -3.22
CA GLU A 146 -54.92 14.94 -3.42
C GLU A 146 -55.72 14.99 -4.74
N ALA A 147 -56.35 16.14 -5.03
CA ALA A 147 -57.07 16.34 -6.28
C ALA A 147 -56.16 16.32 -7.52
N HIS A 148 -54.98 16.94 -7.44
CA HIS A 148 -54.00 16.91 -8.53
C HIS A 148 -53.43 15.51 -8.78
N ILE A 149 -53.28 14.70 -7.72
CA ILE A 149 -52.86 13.29 -7.82
C ILE A 149 -53.93 12.47 -8.57
N ALA A 150 -55.22 12.68 -8.27
CA ALA A 150 -56.32 12.01 -8.98
C ALA A 150 -56.35 12.38 -10.47
N ASP A 151 -56.16 13.65 -10.80
CA ASP A 151 -56.11 14.12 -12.20
C ASP A 151 -54.89 13.56 -12.95
N ALA A 152 -53.72 13.53 -12.31
CA ALA A 152 -52.51 12.94 -12.88
C ALA A 152 -52.69 11.44 -13.14
N PHE A 153 -53.34 10.72 -12.22
CA PHE A 153 -53.69 9.31 -12.40
C PHE A 153 -54.60 9.10 -13.60
N ILE A 154 -55.67 9.88 -13.75
CA ILE A 154 -56.59 9.79 -14.91
C ILE A 154 -55.86 10.07 -16.23
N LYS A 155 -55.03 11.11 -16.28
CA LYS A 155 -54.23 11.43 -17.47
C LYS A 155 -53.30 10.29 -17.86
N ARG A 156 -52.61 9.70 -16.88
CA ARG A 156 -51.69 8.59 -17.13
C ARG A 156 -52.40 7.31 -17.55
N LEU A 157 -53.55 7.02 -16.93
CA LEU A 157 -54.40 5.90 -17.30
C LEU A 157 -54.78 5.97 -18.79
N ARG A 158 -55.16 7.15 -19.29
CA ARG A 158 -55.43 7.36 -20.74
C ARG A 158 -54.19 7.25 -21.63
N ALA A 159 -53.04 7.66 -21.13
CA ALA A 159 -51.76 7.64 -21.84
C ALA A 159 -51.02 6.29 -21.84
N LEU A 160 -51.63 5.22 -21.29
CA LEU A 160 -51.06 3.87 -21.34
C LEU A 160 -50.78 3.43 -22.79
N SER A 161 -49.66 2.72 -22.99
CA SER A 161 -49.28 2.16 -24.29
C SER A 161 -50.28 1.07 -24.74
N PRO A 162 -50.38 0.77 -26.05
CA PRO A 162 -51.27 -0.29 -26.53
C PRO A 162 -51.00 -1.65 -25.87
N GLU A 163 -49.73 -1.98 -25.58
CA GLU A 163 -49.34 -3.23 -24.92
C GLU A 163 -49.81 -3.30 -23.46
N GLU A 164 -49.66 -2.20 -22.72
CA GLU A 164 -50.15 -2.09 -21.34
C GLU A 164 -51.68 -2.12 -21.27
N LYS A 165 -52.36 -1.50 -22.24
CA LYS A 165 -53.83 -1.55 -22.37
C LYS A 165 -54.33 -2.96 -22.62
N VAL A 166 -53.67 -3.72 -23.50
CA VAL A 166 -54.00 -5.12 -23.78
C VAL A 166 -53.74 -6.01 -22.56
N SER A 167 -52.64 -5.77 -21.83
CA SER A 167 -52.33 -6.48 -20.57
C SER A 167 -53.39 -6.21 -19.48
N LEU A 168 -53.78 -4.96 -19.28
CA LEU A 168 -54.82 -4.58 -18.31
C LEU A 168 -56.20 -5.14 -18.71
N ALA A 169 -56.49 -5.15 -20.02
CA ALA A 169 -57.72 -5.73 -20.56
C ALA A 169 -57.76 -7.26 -20.51
N SER A 170 -56.62 -7.96 -20.67
CA SER A 170 -56.58 -9.43 -20.59
C SER A 170 -56.75 -9.92 -19.15
N ILE A 171 -56.14 -9.25 -18.17
CA ILE A 171 -56.28 -9.54 -16.73
C ILE A 171 -57.74 -9.39 -16.27
N THR A 172 -58.45 -8.41 -16.84
CA THR A 172 -59.85 -8.15 -16.51
C THR A 172 -60.83 -9.05 -17.28
N ARG A 173 -60.51 -9.43 -18.53
CA ARG A 173 -61.33 -10.37 -19.34
C ARG A 173 -61.20 -11.83 -18.92
N LEU A 174 -60.05 -12.29 -18.43
CA LEU A 174 -59.88 -13.67 -17.93
C LEU A 174 -60.86 -14.01 -16.79
N SER A 175 -61.38 -12.98 -16.10
CA SER A 175 -62.39 -13.11 -15.04
C SER A 175 -63.84 -12.82 -15.47
N ALA A 176 -64.08 -12.44 -16.73
CA ALA A 176 -65.44 -12.27 -17.25
C ALA A 176 -66.08 -13.60 -17.69
N GLN A 177 -65.35 -14.72 -17.54
CA GLN A 177 -65.91 -16.04 -17.77
C GLN A 177 -66.79 -16.41 -16.57
N PRO A 178 -68.10 -16.65 -16.75
CA PRO A 178 -68.97 -17.01 -15.66
C PRO A 178 -68.43 -18.29 -15.00
N LEU A 179 -67.98 -18.22 -13.74
CA LEU A 179 -67.86 -19.44 -12.95
C LEU A 179 -69.25 -20.09 -12.91
N PRO A 180 -69.37 -21.42 -13.04
CA PRO A 180 -70.66 -22.09 -12.95
C PRO A 180 -71.28 -21.74 -11.60
N ALA A 181 -72.43 -21.06 -11.64
CA ALA A 181 -73.15 -20.65 -10.45
C ALA A 181 -73.53 -21.88 -9.62
N THR A 182 -72.80 -22.18 -8.56
CA THR A 182 -73.34 -22.99 -7.47
C THR A 182 -74.38 -22.15 -6.73
N PRO A 183 -75.57 -22.69 -6.42
CA PRO A 183 -76.72 -21.92 -5.93
C PRO A 183 -76.58 -21.35 -4.50
N ALA A 184 -75.36 -21.33 -3.94
CA ALA A 184 -75.07 -20.89 -2.57
C ALA A 184 -74.36 -19.53 -2.48
N MET A 185 -73.93 -18.91 -3.59
CA MET A 185 -73.45 -17.53 -3.58
C MET A 185 -74.54 -16.60 -4.11
N THR A 186 -75.01 -15.69 -3.27
CA THR A 186 -75.86 -14.58 -3.70
C THR A 186 -75.12 -13.76 -4.76
N ALA A 187 -75.85 -13.21 -5.74
CA ALA A 187 -75.30 -12.39 -6.82
C ALA A 187 -74.40 -11.23 -6.34
N ALA A 188 -74.55 -10.79 -5.09
CA ALA A 188 -73.70 -9.81 -4.43
C ALA A 188 -72.26 -10.31 -4.18
N ALA A 189 -72.07 -11.58 -3.79
CA ALA A 189 -70.75 -12.17 -3.50
C ALA A 189 -69.97 -12.51 -4.79
N ALA A 190 -70.67 -12.82 -5.89
CA ALA A 190 -70.04 -13.00 -7.21
C ALA A 190 -69.53 -11.66 -7.77
N ALA A 191 -70.27 -10.57 -7.55
CA ALA A 191 -69.83 -9.22 -7.85
C ALA A 191 -68.69 -8.75 -6.93
N GLU A 192 -68.50 -9.35 -5.75
CA GLU A 192 -67.39 -9.09 -4.82
C GLU A 192 -66.02 -9.54 -5.33
N THR A 193 -65.98 -10.53 -6.23
CA THR A 193 -64.72 -11.18 -6.63
C THR A 193 -64.23 -10.74 -8.02
N ALA A 194 -65.08 -10.12 -8.85
CA ALA A 194 -64.77 -9.76 -10.24
C ALA A 194 -64.87 -8.24 -10.49
N GLY A 195 -64.08 -7.43 -9.78
CA GLY A 195 -64.10 -5.98 -9.92
C GLY A 195 -62.73 -5.34 -9.70
N ILE A 196 -62.56 -4.14 -10.24
CA ILE A 196 -61.34 -3.33 -10.05
C ILE A 196 -61.45 -2.62 -8.71
N LEU A 197 -60.44 -2.77 -7.86
CA LEU A 197 -60.34 -2.08 -6.57
C LEU A 197 -59.37 -0.92 -6.70
N ILE A 198 -59.82 0.28 -6.37
CA ILE A 198 -59.01 1.49 -6.34
C ILE A 198 -58.79 1.88 -4.90
N ARG A 199 -57.53 1.93 -4.50
CA ARG A 199 -57.12 2.35 -3.17
C ARG A 199 -56.49 3.70 -3.23
N SER A 200 -56.96 4.63 -2.42
CA SER A 200 -56.41 5.98 -2.34
C SER A 200 -55.97 6.28 -0.92
N ALA A 201 -54.94 7.12 -0.79
CA ALA A 201 -54.46 7.61 0.51
C ALA A 201 -55.53 8.40 1.30
N PHE A 202 -56.55 8.89 0.60
CA PHE A 202 -57.59 9.80 1.06
C PHE A 202 -58.96 9.39 0.51
N ASP A 203 -60.02 9.93 1.08
CA ASP A 203 -61.37 9.75 0.56
C ASP A 203 -61.56 10.51 -0.76
N LEU A 204 -61.65 9.78 -1.87
CA LEU A 204 -61.88 10.38 -3.19
C LEU A 204 -63.28 11.02 -3.27
N PRO A 205 -63.41 12.32 -3.56
CA PRO A 205 -64.71 12.95 -3.81
C PRO A 205 -65.49 12.27 -4.94
N ALA A 206 -66.82 12.30 -4.88
CA ALA A 206 -67.69 11.64 -5.86
C ALA A 206 -67.39 12.06 -7.32
N THR A 207 -66.98 13.30 -7.54
CA THR A 207 -66.57 13.82 -8.86
C THR A 207 -65.35 13.06 -9.40
N GLN A 208 -64.33 12.84 -8.57
CA GLN A 208 -63.12 12.11 -8.94
C GLN A 208 -63.38 10.62 -9.10
N GLN A 209 -64.18 10.01 -8.20
CA GLN A 209 -64.59 8.62 -8.36
C GLN A 209 -65.28 8.37 -9.70
N ASN A 210 -66.17 9.29 -10.11
CA ASN A 210 -66.87 9.20 -11.38
C ASN A 210 -65.92 9.40 -12.58
N ALA A 211 -64.98 10.34 -12.49
CA ALA A 211 -63.99 10.57 -13.54
C ALA A 211 -63.05 9.38 -13.73
N ILE A 212 -62.60 8.77 -12.63
CA ILE A 212 -61.76 7.56 -12.65
C ILE A 212 -62.55 6.37 -13.23
N LYS A 213 -63.79 6.15 -12.78
CA LYS A 213 -64.70 5.13 -13.35
C LYS A 213 -64.86 5.30 -14.86
N ALA A 214 -65.06 6.53 -15.32
CA ALA A 214 -65.21 6.83 -16.74
C ALA A 214 -63.93 6.49 -17.53
N ALA A 215 -62.76 6.90 -17.04
CA ALA A 215 -61.48 6.62 -17.69
C ALA A 215 -61.17 5.11 -17.77
N ILE A 216 -61.48 4.35 -16.71
CA ILE A 216 -61.29 2.89 -16.72
C ILE A 216 -62.21 2.22 -17.74
N ASN A 217 -63.48 2.61 -17.78
CA ASN A 217 -64.45 2.06 -18.75
C ASN A 217 -64.10 2.42 -20.19
N GLU A 218 -63.51 3.61 -20.41
CA GLU A 218 -63.01 4.07 -21.72
C GLU A 218 -61.88 3.16 -22.23
N ILE A 219 -60.95 2.76 -21.37
CA ILE A 219 -59.78 1.96 -21.76
C ILE A 219 -60.10 0.48 -21.88
N LEU A 220 -61.00 -0.03 -21.04
CA LEU A 220 -61.36 -1.44 -21.00
C LEU A 220 -62.51 -1.80 -21.94
N GLU A 221 -63.14 -0.80 -22.56
CA GLU A 221 -64.31 -0.92 -23.45
C GLU A 221 -65.44 -1.77 -22.85
N THR A 222 -65.45 -1.93 -21.52
CA THR A 222 -66.32 -2.84 -20.76
C THR A 222 -66.73 -2.16 -19.46
N ARG A 223 -68.00 -2.29 -19.06
CA ARG A 223 -68.47 -1.78 -17.76
C ARG A 223 -68.14 -2.78 -16.66
N ILE A 224 -66.99 -2.58 -16.01
CA ILE A 224 -66.55 -3.40 -14.89
C ILE A 224 -66.90 -2.68 -13.58
N PRO A 225 -67.40 -3.37 -12.53
CA PRO A 225 -67.62 -2.74 -11.24
C PRO A 225 -66.30 -2.26 -10.63
N VAL A 226 -66.24 -0.96 -10.30
CA VAL A 226 -65.09 -0.32 -9.66
C VAL A 226 -65.44 0.02 -8.20
N ARG A 227 -64.63 -0.49 -7.27
CA ARG A 227 -64.72 -0.18 -5.84
C ARG A 227 -63.63 0.82 -5.44
N PHE A 228 -63.94 1.68 -4.47
CA PHE A 228 -63.00 2.62 -3.88
C PHE A 228 -62.82 2.30 -2.40
N GLU A 229 -61.58 2.29 -1.94
CA GLU A 229 -61.20 2.04 -0.54
C GLU A 229 -60.16 3.08 -0.11
N ALA A 230 -60.42 3.82 0.97
CA ALA A 230 -59.45 4.75 1.52
C ALA A 230 -58.49 4.03 2.47
N ARG A 231 -57.20 4.20 2.25
CA ARG A 231 -56.10 3.57 3.00
C ARG A 231 -55.09 4.64 3.40
N PRO A 232 -55.22 5.23 4.62
CA PRO A 232 -54.34 6.30 5.11
C PRO A 232 -52.86 5.90 5.24
N ASP A 233 -52.56 4.60 5.23
CA ASP A 233 -51.21 4.02 5.20
C ASP A 233 -50.51 4.18 3.84
N LEU A 234 -51.25 4.50 2.78
CA LEU A 234 -50.71 4.78 1.45
C LEU A 234 -50.17 6.22 1.42
N ILE A 235 -48.86 6.41 1.21
CA ILE A 235 -48.28 7.75 1.12
C ILE A 235 -48.68 8.39 -0.21
N SER A 236 -49.65 9.31 -0.17
CA SER A 236 -50.05 10.25 -1.23
C SER A 236 -50.09 9.63 -2.63
N GLY A 237 -51.13 8.84 -2.91
CA GLY A 237 -51.31 8.21 -4.21
C GLY A 237 -52.58 7.37 -4.37
N ILE A 238 -52.71 6.78 -5.57
CA ILE A 238 -53.81 5.92 -5.99
C ILE A 238 -53.23 4.60 -6.53
N GLU A 239 -53.67 3.48 -5.98
CA GLU A 239 -53.38 2.12 -6.45
C GLU A 239 -54.62 1.54 -7.15
N LEU A 240 -54.42 0.94 -8.32
CA LEU A 240 -55.41 0.13 -9.00
C LEU A 240 -55.03 -1.35 -8.82
N ILE A 241 -55.91 -2.12 -8.21
CA ILE A 241 -55.77 -3.56 -8.02
C ILE A 241 -56.83 -4.26 -8.85
N ALA A 242 -56.40 -5.19 -9.70
CA ALA A 242 -57.27 -6.07 -10.45
C ALA A 242 -56.71 -7.50 -10.39
N ASN A 243 -57.47 -8.44 -9.83
CA ASN A 243 -57.14 -9.88 -9.78
C ASN A 243 -55.69 -10.20 -9.35
N GLY A 244 -55.22 -9.59 -8.26
CA GLY A 244 -53.87 -9.80 -7.72
C GLY A 244 -52.76 -9.00 -8.41
N HIS A 245 -53.04 -8.34 -9.53
CA HIS A 245 -52.12 -7.39 -10.16
C HIS A 245 -52.36 -5.99 -9.59
N LYS A 246 -51.28 -5.36 -9.14
CA LYS A 246 -51.30 -4.02 -8.55
C LYS A 246 -50.56 -3.06 -9.46
N VAL A 247 -51.26 -2.06 -9.96
CA VAL A 247 -50.67 -0.93 -10.67
C VAL A 247 -50.74 0.29 -9.76
N THR A 248 -49.57 0.80 -9.38
CA THR A 248 -49.45 1.82 -8.32
C THR A 248 -49.02 3.15 -8.93
N TRP A 249 -49.76 4.22 -8.62
CA TRP A 249 -49.35 5.59 -8.92
C TRP A 249 -49.38 6.39 -7.63
N ASN A 250 -48.27 6.32 -6.90
CA ASN A 250 -48.08 7.09 -5.68
C ASN A 250 -46.72 7.77 -5.70
N ILE A 251 -46.61 8.85 -4.93
CA ILE A 251 -45.33 9.58 -4.84
C ILE A 251 -44.26 8.70 -4.16
N ALA A 252 -44.68 7.75 -3.32
CA ALA A 252 -43.78 6.73 -2.77
C ALA A 252 -43.07 5.90 -3.86
N GLY A 253 -43.72 5.60 -4.98
CA GLY A 253 -43.14 4.87 -6.10
C GLY A 253 -42.11 5.70 -6.85
N TYR A 254 -42.39 7.00 -7.08
CA TYR A 254 -41.39 7.92 -7.65
C TYR A 254 -40.18 8.11 -6.74
N LEU A 255 -40.41 8.25 -5.42
CA LEU A 255 -39.34 8.31 -4.42
C LEU A 255 -38.54 7.01 -4.37
N ALA A 256 -39.19 5.85 -4.49
CA ALA A 256 -38.52 4.56 -4.52
C ALA A 256 -37.67 4.38 -5.79
N SER A 257 -38.17 4.76 -6.97
CA SER A 257 -37.38 4.73 -8.21
C SER A 257 -36.20 5.70 -8.14
N LEU A 258 -36.38 6.90 -7.60
CA LEU A 258 -35.30 7.87 -7.41
C LEU A 258 -34.26 7.38 -6.37
N GLU A 259 -34.71 6.76 -5.28
CA GLU A 259 -33.83 6.12 -4.28
C GLU A 259 -33.02 4.98 -4.90
N GLU A 260 -33.62 4.21 -5.80
CA GLU A 260 -32.94 3.16 -6.56
C GLU A 260 -31.92 3.71 -7.56
N GLU A 261 -32.27 4.75 -8.33
CA GLU A 261 -31.37 5.42 -9.27
C GLU A 261 -30.19 6.08 -8.56
N ILE A 262 -30.44 6.85 -7.50
CA ILE A 262 -29.39 7.45 -6.68
C ILE A 262 -28.55 6.35 -6.01
N GLY A 263 -29.18 5.27 -5.54
CA GLY A 263 -28.49 4.10 -5.00
C GLY A 263 -27.54 3.44 -6.01
N LYS A 264 -27.91 3.39 -7.29
CA LYS A 264 -27.07 2.89 -8.40
C LYS A 264 -25.88 3.84 -8.65
N LEU A 265 -26.13 5.15 -8.73
CA LEU A 265 -25.09 6.16 -8.91
C LEU A 265 -24.08 6.20 -7.75
N LEU A 266 -24.55 6.02 -6.51
CA LEU A 266 -23.69 5.98 -5.32
C LEU A 266 -22.88 4.69 -5.19
N LYS A 267 -23.35 3.57 -5.76
CA LYS A 267 -22.61 2.29 -5.78
C LYS A 267 -21.52 2.26 -6.86
N ASN A 268 -21.69 3.03 -7.94
CA ASN A 268 -20.76 3.02 -9.06
C ASN A 268 -20.29 4.46 -9.39
N PRO A 269 -19.39 5.05 -8.59
CA PRO A 269 -18.87 6.39 -8.85
C PRO A 269 -17.91 6.47 -10.05
N ALA A 270 -17.81 5.41 -10.87
CA ALA A 270 -16.96 5.35 -12.05
C ALA A 270 -17.80 5.31 -13.33
N GLU A 271 -18.12 6.49 -13.87
CA GLU A 271 -17.64 6.94 -15.18
C GLU A 271 -18.01 8.43 -15.33
N PRO A 272 -17.04 9.36 -15.44
CA PRO A 272 -17.32 10.60 -16.14
C PRO A 272 -17.63 10.21 -17.59
N GLU A 273 -18.74 10.71 -18.14
CA GLU A 273 -19.07 10.61 -19.56
C GLU A 273 -17.97 11.31 -20.38
N SER A 274 -16.87 10.61 -20.63
CA SER A 274 -15.90 10.92 -21.67
C SER A 274 -16.25 10.08 -22.88
N LYS A 275 -17.30 10.52 -23.58
CA LYS A 275 -17.41 10.30 -25.02
C LYS A 275 -17.47 11.68 -25.66
N ALA A 276 -16.31 12.08 -26.17
CA ALA A 276 -16.20 13.13 -27.16
C ALA A 276 -17.26 12.91 -28.25
N GLU A 277 -18.16 13.87 -28.40
CA GLU A 277 -18.82 14.13 -29.67
C GLU A 277 -17.74 14.65 -30.65
N PRO A 278 -17.63 14.07 -31.85
CA PRO A 278 -16.73 14.59 -32.87
C PRO A 278 -17.31 15.87 -33.47
N GLU A 279 -16.42 16.83 -33.68
CA GLU A 279 -16.53 18.07 -34.45
C GLU A 279 -17.76 18.17 -35.38
N ALA A 280 -18.66 19.10 -35.04
CA ALA A 280 -19.56 19.72 -35.99
C ALA A 280 -19.09 21.15 -36.26
N GLN A 281 -18.81 21.39 -37.53
CA GLN A 281 -18.25 22.60 -38.15
C GLN A 281 -19.09 23.86 -37.82
N PRO A 282 -18.47 25.05 -37.64
CA PRO A 282 -19.21 26.30 -37.60
C PRO A 282 -19.44 26.83 -39.03
N GLU A 283 -20.68 26.79 -39.49
CA GLU A 283 -21.16 27.57 -40.66
C GLU A 283 -21.50 29.02 -40.24
N PRO A 284 -21.39 30.00 -41.17
CA PRO A 284 -21.08 31.39 -40.84
C PRO A 284 -22.31 32.27 -40.62
N GLY A 285 -22.25 33.17 -39.63
CA GLY A 285 -23.16 34.30 -39.47
C GLY A 285 -22.59 35.59 -40.08
N PRO A 286 -23.43 36.51 -40.60
CA PRO A 286 -23.00 37.65 -41.41
C PRO A 286 -22.34 38.74 -40.56
N GLY A 287 -21.30 39.35 -41.12
CA GLY A 287 -20.36 40.19 -40.40
C GLY A 287 -20.80 41.63 -40.15
N PHE A 288 -19.90 42.34 -39.46
CA PHE A 288 -19.67 43.80 -39.47
C PHE A 288 -18.23 44.04 -38.94
N PRO A 289 -17.58 45.18 -39.25
CA PRO A 289 -16.34 45.15 -40.02
C PRO A 289 -15.09 45.67 -39.29
N THR A 290 -13.94 45.18 -39.76
CA THR A 290 -12.59 45.79 -39.89
C THR A 290 -11.95 46.54 -38.70
N GLU A 291 -10.90 45.90 -38.17
CA GLU A 291 -9.52 46.37 -37.90
C GLU A 291 -9.09 47.77 -38.42
N PRO A 292 -8.00 48.41 -37.90
CA PRO A 292 -6.70 47.74 -37.72
C PRO A 292 -5.75 48.18 -36.58
N GLU A 293 -4.85 47.24 -36.27
CA GLU A 293 -3.37 47.37 -36.22
C GLU A 293 -2.55 47.79 -34.97
N PHE A 294 -1.50 46.96 -34.79
CA PHE A 294 -0.10 47.20 -34.38
C PHE A 294 0.29 47.48 -32.92
N GLY A 295 1.28 46.71 -32.45
CA GLY A 295 2.20 47.11 -31.38
C GLY A 295 2.95 45.96 -30.71
N ALA A 296 4.20 45.73 -31.12
CA ALA A 296 5.08 44.63 -30.72
C ALA A 296 5.85 44.86 -29.40
N GLU A 297 6.16 43.75 -28.71
CA GLU A 297 7.39 43.41 -27.92
C GLU A 297 7.89 44.33 -26.76
N PRO A 298 8.88 43.89 -25.92
CA PRO A 298 9.38 42.54 -25.60
C PRO A 298 9.59 42.26 -24.08
N GLN A 299 10.06 41.04 -23.79
CA GLN A 299 10.57 40.55 -22.51
C GLN A 299 11.90 41.23 -22.10
N ALA A 300 12.16 41.35 -20.78
CA ALA A 300 13.47 41.71 -20.23
C ALA A 300 13.86 40.82 -19.04
N GLU A 301 15.11 40.38 -19.09
CA GLU A 301 15.88 39.60 -18.13
C GLU A 301 16.13 40.34 -16.79
N ALA A 302 16.42 39.59 -15.71
CA ALA A 302 17.53 39.94 -14.81
C ALA A 302 17.85 38.81 -13.82
N SER A 303 19.06 38.29 -13.96
CA SER A 303 19.83 37.50 -13.00
C SER A 303 20.45 38.44 -11.96
N VAL A 304 20.38 38.11 -10.65
CA VAL A 304 21.28 38.71 -9.65
C VAL A 304 21.77 37.64 -8.67
N LYS A 305 23.09 37.57 -8.58
CA LYS A 305 23.92 36.76 -7.71
C LYS A 305 24.67 37.76 -6.84
N GLU A 306 24.52 37.74 -5.51
CA GLU A 306 25.47 38.43 -4.65
C GLU A 306 25.67 37.76 -3.28
N LYS A 307 26.94 37.56 -2.96
CA LYS A 307 27.51 37.15 -1.68
C LYS A 307 27.43 38.34 -0.71
N ASN A 308 27.32 38.12 0.61
CA ASN A 308 28.47 38.15 1.53
C ASN A 308 28.08 38.11 3.04
N ALA A 309 28.98 37.46 3.79
CA ALA A 309 29.49 37.81 5.12
C ALA A 309 28.54 37.97 6.34
N GLY A 310 28.82 37.18 7.39
CA GLY A 310 28.35 37.47 8.75
C GLY A 310 28.81 36.46 9.81
N LYS A 311 30.06 36.55 10.26
CA LYS A 311 30.60 35.88 11.46
C LYS A 311 29.73 36.19 12.71
N LYS A 312 29.46 35.19 13.56
CA LYS A 312 29.59 35.24 15.03
C LYS A 312 29.25 33.89 15.71
N LYS A 313 30.25 33.23 16.30
CA LYS A 313 30.15 32.46 17.57
C LYS A 313 30.19 33.51 18.72
N PRO A 314 29.72 33.24 19.97
CA PRO A 314 29.99 32.00 20.71
C PRO A 314 28.92 31.52 21.72
N ASN A 315 29.19 30.33 22.28
CA ASN A 315 29.06 29.90 23.68
C ASN A 315 28.22 28.64 23.96
N THR A 316 28.95 27.65 24.46
CA THR A 316 28.52 26.50 25.26
C THR A 316 28.55 26.93 26.75
N PRO A 317 27.64 26.39 27.58
CA PRO A 317 28.05 25.55 28.71
C PRO A 317 27.20 24.26 28.70
N ASP A 318 27.78 23.06 28.63
CA ASP A 318 28.46 22.26 29.67
C ASP A 318 27.51 21.75 30.79
N ASN A 319 27.44 20.41 30.83
CA ASN A 319 27.01 19.50 31.92
C ASN A 319 25.53 19.04 32.08
N PRO A 320 25.29 17.86 32.71
CA PRO A 320 24.58 16.74 32.05
C PRO A 320 23.42 16.16 32.90
N GLU A 321 22.23 16.01 32.34
CA GLU A 321 21.16 15.26 33.01
C GLU A 321 21.13 13.80 32.53
N THR A 322 21.62 12.94 33.40
CA THR A 322 21.31 11.51 33.49
C THR A 322 19.79 11.34 33.65
N LEU A 323 19.15 10.61 32.72
CA LEU A 323 17.80 10.10 32.93
C LEU A 323 17.79 8.57 32.80
N ASP A 324 17.29 8.01 33.89
CA ASP A 324 17.04 6.63 34.25
C ASP A 324 16.60 5.68 33.14
N THR A 325 17.23 4.51 33.14
CA THR A 325 16.71 3.29 32.54
C THR A 325 15.83 2.57 33.56
N PRO A 326 14.57 2.19 33.27
CA PRO A 326 13.83 1.32 34.15
C PRO A 326 14.23 -0.14 33.94
N ASN A 327 14.83 -0.66 35.00
CA ASN A 327 15.18 -2.05 35.29
C ASN A 327 13.96 -2.99 35.17
N LEU A 328 13.98 -3.91 34.19
CA LEU A 328 13.03 -5.04 34.10
C LEU A 328 13.77 -6.35 34.39
N LYS A 329 13.45 -6.86 35.58
CA LYS A 329 13.87 -8.10 36.24
C LYS A 329 13.60 -9.36 35.38
N PRO A 330 14.50 -10.36 35.34
CA PRO A 330 14.24 -11.63 34.67
C PRO A 330 13.38 -12.57 35.55
N PRO A 331 12.43 -13.36 35.00
CA PRO A 331 11.71 -14.34 35.78
C PRO A 331 12.55 -15.59 36.06
N ALA A 332 12.36 -16.06 37.29
CA ALA A 332 13.05 -17.17 37.92
C ALA A 332 12.70 -18.53 37.30
N HIS A 333 13.68 -19.43 37.34
CA HIS A 333 13.50 -20.87 37.25
C HIS A 333 12.43 -21.38 38.23
N ILE A 334 11.52 -22.23 37.73
CA ILE A 334 10.83 -23.24 38.53
C ILE A 334 10.88 -24.56 37.74
N ARG A 335 11.55 -25.53 38.37
CA ARG A 335 11.50 -27.00 38.30
C ARG A 335 11.15 -27.70 36.98
#